data_AF-C4YU95-F1
#
_entry.id   AF-C4YU95-F1
#
_cell.length_a   1.000
_cell.length_b   1.000
_cell.length_c   1.000
_cell.angle_alpha   90.00
_cell.angle_beta   90.00
_cell.angle_gamma   90.00
#
_symmetry.space_group_name_H-M   'P 1'
#
loop_
_entity.id
_entity.type
_entity.pdbx_description
1 polymer ?
#
loop_
_entity_poly.entity_id
_entity_poly.type
_entity_poly.pdbx_seq_one_letter_code
_entity_poly.pdbx_strand_id
1 'polypeptide(L)'
;MSKKQKLLDKFGSVYIDFVRDGVLAQMLGILNNTTKANKILAQKVNEISNESKEIIEIIVQEILDRCLHYTLFMLQEYEDEMALIMYDEDHNQYSLAEISDGLCGELYSEDGWIAKYSKYPNWKTIEK
;
A
#
# COMPACT_ATOMS: atom_id res chain seq x y z
N MET A 1 8.05 22.72 -2.82
CA MET A 1 7.21 21.61 -3.29
C MET A 1 6.03 22.20 -4.07
N SER A 2 5.76 21.70 -5.28
CA SER A 2 4.66 22.20 -6.13
C SER A 2 3.30 21.80 -5.56
N LYS A 3 2.22 22.47 -5.98
CA LYS A 3 0.85 22.09 -5.59
C LYS A 3 0.52 20.65 -5.99
N LYS A 4 0.88 20.27 -7.22
CA LYS A 4 0.72 18.90 -7.75
C LYS A 4 1.44 17.86 -6.88
N GLN A 5 2.70 18.14 -6.50
CA GLN A 5 3.44 17.23 -5.63
C GLN A 5 2.78 17.06 -4.26
N LYS A 6 2.27 18.15 -3.66
CA LYS A 6 1.52 18.05 -2.40
C LYS A 6 0.27 17.16 -2.53
N LEU A 7 -0.41 17.18 -3.68
CA LEU A 7 -1.55 16.31 -3.93
C LEU A 7 -1.14 14.83 -4.07
N LEU A 8 -0.06 14.55 -4.80
CA LEU A 8 0.51 13.20 -4.91
C LEU A 8 0.92 12.67 -3.54
N ASP A 9 1.65 13.46 -2.76
CA ASP A 9 2.06 13.08 -1.40
C ASP A 9 0.87 12.87 -0.47
N LYS A 10 -0.16 13.72 -0.60
CA LYS A 10 -1.41 13.55 0.16
C LYS A 10 -2.11 12.24 -0.21
N PHE A 11 -2.24 11.94 -1.50
CA PHE A 11 -2.85 10.69 -1.94
C PHE A 11 -2.02 9.49 -1.50
N GLY A 12 -0.72 9.50 -1.77
CA GLY A 12 0.22 8.43 -1.42
C GLY A 12 0.24 8.12 0.08
N SER A 13 0.31 9.15 0.93
CA SER A 13 0.27 8.97 2.38
C SER A 13 -1.04 8.31 2.86
N VAL A 14 -2.18 8.76 2.34
CA VAL A 14 -3.50 8.17 2.65
C VAL A 14 -3.58 6.74 2.11
N TYR A 15 -3.13 6.49 0.90
CA TYR A 15 -3.21 5.20 0.24
C TYR A 15 -2.37 4.15 0.96
N ILE A 16 -1.15 4.51 1.37
CA ILE A 16 -0.28 3.63 2.15
C ILE A 16 -0.83 3.41 3.57
N ASP A 17 -1.20 4.47 4.29
CA ASP A 17 -1.65 4.33 5.68
C ASP A 17 -2.98 3.53 5.79
N PHE A 18 -3.97 3.85 4.95
CA PHE A 18 -5.26 3.18 5.02
C PHE A 18 -5.30 1.81 4.35
N VAL A 19 -4.68 1.65 3.18
CA VAL A 19 -4.79 0.40 2.41
C VAL A 19 -3.67 -0.55 2.76
N ARG A 20 -2.41 -0.15 2.55
CA ARG A 20 -1.27 -1.04 2.79
C ARG A 20 -1.14 -1.39 4.27
N ASP A 21 -0.91 -0.37 5.09
CA ASP A 21 -0.60 -0.53 6.51
C ASP A 21 -1.82 -1.03 7.29
N GLY A 22 -3.02 -0.55 6.93
CA GLY A 22 -4.27 -1.02 7.51
C GLY A 22 -4.51 -2.52 7.29
N VAL A 23 -4.23 -3.03 6.08
CA VAL A 23 -4.38 -4.46 5.80
C VAL A 23 -3.25 -5.27 6.43
N LEU A 24 -2.01 -4.79 6.39
CA LEU A 24 -0.88 -5.44 7.06
C LEU A 24 -1.10 -5.57 8.57
N ALA A 25 -1.58 -4.52 9.24
CA ALA A 25 -1.90 -4.55 10.66
C ALA A 25 -2.90 -5.67 11.00
N GLN A 26 -3.93 -5.84 10.17
CA GLN A 26 -4.92 -6.88 10.38
C GLN A 26 -4.36 -8.27 10.10
N MET A 27 -3.70 -8.47 8.97
CA MET A 27 -3.22 -9.79 8.54
C MET A 27 -2.08 -10.29 9.44
N LEU A 28 -1.10 -9.44 9.74
CA LEU A 28 -0.01 -9.78 10.66
C LEU A 28 -0.51 -9.93 12.09
N GLY A 29 -1.53 -9.15 12.49
CA GLY A 29 -2.15 -9.32 13.80
C GLY A 29 -2.91 -10.65 13.94
N ILE A 30 -3.52 -11.15 12.86
CA ILE A 30 -4.09 -12.50 12.80
C ILE A 30 -2.98 -13.55 12.92
N LEU A 31 -1.92 -13.43 12.10
CA LEU A 31 -0.81 -14.39 12.06
C LEU A 31 -0.05 -14.51 13.39
N ASN A 32 0.04 -13.39 14.12
CA ASN A 32 0.69 -13.29 15.42
C ASN A 32 -0.27 -13.41 16.60
N ASN A 33 -1.56 -13.69 16.36
CA ASN A 33 -2.62 -13.77 17.39
C ASN A 33 -2.74 -12.53 18.30
N THR A 34 -2.37 -11.35 17.80
CA THR A 34 -2.53 -10.08 18.52
C THR A 34 -3.86 -9.39 18.21
N THR A 35 -4.57 -9.87 17.19
CA THR A 35 -5.92 -9.41 16.81
C THR A 35 -6.95 -10.49 17.09
N LYS A 36 -8.18 -10.10 17.46
CA LYS A 36 -9.32 -11.03 17.62
C LYS A 36 -9.70 -11.64 16.27
N ALA A 37 -9.09 -12.78 15.93
CA ALA A 37 -9.56 -13.66 14.88
C ALA A 37 -10.75 -14.51 15.37
N ASN A 38 -11.49 -15.11 14.44
CA ASN A 38 -12.43 -16.16 14.84
C ASN A 38 -11.66 -17.37 15.43
N LYS A 39 -12.33 -18.16 16.28
CA LYS A 39 -11.68 -19.24 17.04
C LYS A 39 -10.99 -20.29 16.14
N ILE A 40 -11.58 -20.59 14.98
CA ILE A 40 -11.07 -21.60 14.04
C ILE A 40 -9.76 -21.11 13.41
N LEU A 41 -9.72 -19.85 12.97
CA LEU A 41 -8.55 -19.24 12.36
C LEU A 41 -7.40 -19.12 13.37
N ALA A 42 -7.70 -18.69 14.61
CA ALA A 42 -6.70 -18.63 15.68
C ALA A 42 -6.06 -20.01 15.97
N GLN A 43 -6.87 -21.08 15.98
CA GLN A 43 -6.34 -22.44 16.13
C GLN A 43 -5.41 -22.82 14.98
N LYS A 44 -5.84 -22.61 13.73
CA LYS A 44 -5.02 -22.90 12.54
C LYS A 44 -3.71 -22.11 12.53
N VAL A 45 -3.74 -20.83 12.90
CA VAL A 45 -2.54 -19.99 12.98
C VAL A 45 -1.56 -20.48 14.04
N ASN A 46 -2.03 -21.02 15.16
CA ASN A 46 -1.18 -21.60 16.20
C ASN A 46 -0.49 -22.90 15.76
N GLU A 47 -1.01 -23.58 14.74
CA GLU A 47 -0.39 -24.79 14.17
C GLU A 47 0.77 -24.46 13.21
N ILE A 48 0.93 -23.19 12.79
CA ILE A 48 1.96 -22.74 11.86
C ILE A 48 3.26 -22.46 12.62
N SER A 49 4.38 -23.00 12.13
CA SER A 49 5.72 -22.70 12.67
C SER A 49 6.12 -21.24 12.45
N ASN A 50 7.00 -20.69 13.28
CA ASN A 50 7.47 -19.31 13.12
C ASN A 50 8.13 -19.05 11.75
N GLU A 51 8.95 -19.99 11.27
CA GLU A 51 9.55 -19.92 9.93
C GLU A 51 8.49 -19.83 8.82
N SER A 52 7.44 -20.64 8.90
CA SER A 52 6.32 -20.56 7.94
C SER A 52 5.54 -19.26 8.08
N LYS A 53 5.42 -18.70 9.29
CA LYS A 53 4.81 -17.38 9.49
C LYS A 53 5.61 -16.30 8.79
N GLU A 54 6.93 -16.25 8.96
CA GLU A 54 7.79 -15.27 8.27
C GLU A 54 7.61 -15.32 6.74
N ILE A 55 7.56 -16.53 6.17
CA ILE A 55 7.27 -16.71 4.72
C ILE A 55 5.87 -16.17 4.37
N ILE A 56 4.85 -16.44 5.20
CA ILE A 56 3.51 -15.91 5.00
C ILE A 56 3.50 -14.37 5.08
N GLU A 57 4.23 -13.76 6.01
CA GLU A 57 4.34 -12.29 6.11
C GLU A 57 4.91 -11.69 4.81
N ILE A 58 5.95 -12.30 4.26
CA ILE A 58 6.54 -11.90 2.97
C ILE A 58 5.52 -12.02 1.83
N ILE A 59 4.81 -13.16 1.76
CA ILE A 59 3.79 -13.40 0.73
C ILE A 59 2.65 -12.37 0.83
N VAL A 60 2.16 -12.09 2.04
CA VAL A 60 1.11 -11.09 2.26
C VAL A 60 1.57 -9.71 1.80
N GLN A 61 2.79 -9.30 2.14
CA GLN A 61 3.34 -8.02 1.68
C GLN A 61 3.44 -7.96 0.14
N GLU A 62 3.97 -9.00 -0.51
CA GLU A 62 4.10 -9.03 -1.96
C GLU A 62 2.75 -9.02 -2.68
N ILE A 63 1.74 -9.73 -2.17
CA ILE A 63 0.38 -9.68 -2.72
C ILE A 63 -0.19 -8.28 -2.60
N LEU A 64 -0.09 -7.65 -1.42
CA LEU A 64 -0.63 -6.31 -1.21
C LEU A 64 0.06 -5.28 -2.10
N ASP A 65 1.40 -5.28 -2.16
CA ASP A 65 2.16 -4.35 -2.99
C ASP A 65 1.79 -4.48 -4.48
N ARG A 66 1.50 -5.70 -4.95
CA ARG A 66 0.99 -5.94 -6.31
C ARG A 66 -0.44 -5.43 -6.50
N CYS A 67 -1.33 -5.64 -5.52
CA CYS A 67 -2.68 -5.09 -5.59
C CYS A 67 -2.66 -3.56 -5.66
N LEU A 68 -1.82 -2.91 -4.84
CA LEU A 68 -1.63 -1.46 -4.89
C LEU A 68 -1.12 -1.01 -6.27
N HIS A 69 -0.09 -1.69 -6.77
CA HIS A 69 0.45 -1.43 -8.11
C HIS A 69 -0.62 -1.49 -9.19
N TYR A 70 -1.34 -2.61 -9.29
CA TYR A 70 -2.31 -2.81 -10.36
C TYR A 70 -3.54 -1.91 -10.21
N THR A 71 -3.88 -1.48 -9.00
CA THR A 71 -4.91 -0.45 -8.80
C THR A 71 -4.49 0.87 -9.42
N LEU A 72 -3.26 1.32 -9.15
CA LEU A 72 -2.72 2.54 -9.73
C LEU A 72 -2.50 2.44 -11.23
N PHE A 73 -1.99 1.30 -11.70
CA PHE A 73 -1.83 1.04 -13.13
C PHE A 73 -3.19 1.07 -13.85
N MET A 74 -4.22 0.47 -13.26
CA MET A 74 -5.57 0.53 -13.82
C MET A 74 -6.10 1.97 -13.91
N LEU A 75 -5.90 2.80 -12.88
CA LEU A 75 -6.30 4.21 -12.90
C LEU A 75 -5.54 5.03 -13.95
N GLN A 76 -4.30 4.65 -14.27
CA GLN A 76 -3.49 5.29 -15.30
C GLN A 76 -3.91 4.86 -16.70
N GLU A 77 -4.05 3.55 -16.95
CA GLU A 77 -4.36 3.01 -18.29
C GLU A 77 -5.78 3.36 -18.76
N TYR A 78 -6.71 3.54 -17.83
CA TYR A 78 -8.11 3.83 -18.12
C TYR A 78 -8.50 5.27 -17.77
N GLU A 79 -7.55 6.21 -17.71
CA GLU A 79 -7.80 7.60 -17.31
C GLU A 79 -8.87 8.30 -18.16
N ASP A 80 -8.92 8.01 -19.46
CA ASP A 80 -9.94 8.53 -20.39
C ASP A 80 -11.36 8.03 -20.09
N GLU A 81 -11.51 6.91 -19.38
CA GLU A 81 -12.80 6.29 -19.00
C GLU A 81 -13.15 6.51 -17.52
N MET A 82 -12.16 6.49 -16.65
CA MET A 82 -12.30 6.62 -15.20
C MET A 82 -11.08 7.33 -14.61
N ALA A 83 -11.30 8.55 -14.12
CA ALA A 83 -10.26 9.35 -13.49
C ALA A 83 -10.51 9.54 -11.98
N LEU A 84 -9.42 9.53 -11.20
CA LEU A 84 -9.45 9.95 -9.81
C LEU A 84 -9.09 11.44 -9.72
N ILE A 85 -10.07 12.27 -9.34
CA ILE A 85 -9.91 13.73 -9.27
C ILE A 85 -9.50 14.19 -7.86
N MET A 86 -8.39 14.91 -7.79
CA MET A 86 -7.84 15.56 -6.61
C MET A 86 -8.12 17.06 -6.63
N TYR A 87 -8.30 17.66 -5.46
CA TYR A 87 -8.61 19.08 -5.30
C TYR A 87 -7.51 19.76 -4.49
N ASP A 88 -6.94 20.86 -5.01
CA ASP A 88 -6.02 21.70 -4.24
C ASP A 88 -6.77 22.63 -3.24
N GLU A 89 -6.01 23.42 -2.50
CA GLU A 89 -6.52 24.37 -1.51
C GLU A 89 -7.39 25.49 -2.11
N ASP A 90 -7.28 25.74 -3.42
CA ASP A 90 -8.08 26.72 -4.16
C ASP A 90 -9.22 26.04 -4.94
N HIS A 91 -9.50 24.76 -4.67
CA HIS A 91 -10.50 23.93 -5.36
C HIS A 91 -10.25 23.69 -6.86
N ASN A 92 -9.02 23.86 -7.33
CA ASN A 92 -8.64 23.42 -8.68
C ASN A 92 -8.59 21.90 -8.74
N GLN A 93 -9.08 21.36 -9.86
CA GLN A 93 -9.16 19.92 -10.12
C GLN A 93 -7.93 19.44 -10.87
N TYR A 94 -7.44 18.27 -10.47
CA TYR A 94 -6.33 17.58 -11.12
C TYR A 94 -6.67 16.09 -11.20
N SER A 95 -6.51 15.47 -12.37
CA SER A 95 -6.48 14.01 -12.40
C SER A 95 -5.20 13.53 -11.72
N LEU A 96 -5.30 12.46 -10.92
CA LEU A 96 -4.15 11.89 -10.23
C LEU A 96 -3.11 11.35 -11.23
N ALA A 97 -3.55 10.75 -12.33
CA ALA A 97 -2.66 10.20 -13.35
C ALA A 97 -1.97 11.31 -14.16
N GLU A 98 -2.69 12.34 -14.62
CA GLU A 98 -2.09 13.53 -15.27
C GLU A 98 -0.99 14.24 -14.48
N ILE A 99 -1.05 14.23 -13.14
CA ILE A 99 -0.07 14.94 -12.31
C ILE A 99 1.15 14.10 -11.91
N SER A 100 1.14 12.79 -12.22
CA SER A 100 2.27 11.88 -11.99
C SER A 100 3.00 11.57 -13.30
N ASP A 101 4.33 11.45 -13.25
CA ASP A 101 5.15 11.02 -14.39
C ASP A 101 5.14 9.47 -14.58
N GLY A 102 4.36 8.77 -13.74
CA GLY A 102 4.18 7.32 -13.76
C GLY A 102 3.56 6.86 -12.45
N LEU A 103 2.23 6.72 -12.43
CA LEU A 103 1.44 6.64 -11.19
C LEU A 103 1.78 5.39 -10.36
N CYS A 104 1.95 4.23 -10.99
CA CYS A 104 2.37 3.03 -10.27
C CYS A 104 3.84 3.09 -9.82
N GLY A 105 4.65 3.91 -10.48
CA GLY A 105 6.06 4.15 -10.13
C GLY A 105 6.22 4.88 -8.81
N GLU A 106 5.25 5.74 -8.45
CA GLU A 106 5.22 6.50 -7.20
C GLU A 106 5.29 5.61 -5.95
N LEU A 107 4.90 4.33 -6.03
CA LEU A 107 4.98 3.39 -4.91
C LEU A 107 6.42 3.06 -4.50
N TYR A 108 7.37 3.07 -5.44
CA TYR A 108 8.68 2.44 -5.29
C TYR A 108 9.82 3.46 -5.31
N SER A 109 11.04 2.97 -5.08
CA SER A 109 12.28 3.72 -4.80
C SER A 109 12.43 4.16 -3.34
N GLU A 110 13.60 4.68 -3.00
CA GLU A 110 13.89 5.27 -1.69
C GLU A 110 13.00 6.49 -1.40
N ASP A 111 12.55 7.16 -2.46
CA ASP A 111 11.61 8.28 -2.40
C ASP A 111 10.15 7.87 -2.69
N GLY A 112 9.87 6.58 -2.82
CA GLY A 112 8.52 6.07 -3.11
C GLY A 112 7.59 6.16 -1.91
N TRP A 113 6.28 6.15 -2.16
CA TRP A 113 5.25 6.21 -1.13
C TRP A 113 5.38 5.10 -0.09
N ILE A 114 5.73 3.88 -0.50
CA ILE A 114 5.93 2.77 0.46
C ILE A 114 7.07 3.12 1.42
N ALA A 115 8.23 3.55 0.89
CA ALA A 115 9.39 3.90 1.72
C ALA A 115 9.15 5.14 2.59
N LYS A 116 8.45 6.15 2.06
CA LYS A 116 8.17 7.42 2.75
C LYS A 116 7.11 7.30 3.84
N TYR A 117 6.06 6.51 3.62
CA TYR A 117 4.84 6.59 4.42
C TYR A 117 4.48 5.30 5.17
N SER A 118 5.00 4.15 4.77
CA SER A 118 4.64 2.88 5.43
C SER A 118 5.35 2.74 6.78
N LYS A 119 4.61 2.23 7.77
CA LYS A 119 5.12 1.85 9.09
C LYS A 119 5.70 0.44 9.10
N TYR A 120 5.49 -0.33 8.04
CA TYR A 120 5.98 -1.71 7.91
C TYR A 120 7.26 -1.73 7.06
N PRO A 121 8.26 -2.52 7.45
CA PRO A 121 9.50 -2.64 6.69
C PRO A 121 9.20 -3.15 5.27
N ASN A 122 9.97 -2.68 4.30
CA ASN A 122 9.94 -3.27 2.97
C ASN A 122 10.74 -4.57 3.00
N TRP A 123 10.07 -5.72 2.90
CA TRP A 123 10.75 -7.01 2.95
C TRP A 123 11.85 -7.17 1.88
N LYS A 124 11.73 -6.47 0.74
CA LYS A 124 12.74 -6.46 -0.34
C LYS A 124 14.06 -5.77 0.05
N THR A 125 14.09 -5.09 1.19
CA THR A 125 15.32 -4.48 1.75
C THR A 125 15.98 -5.32 2.83
N ILE A 126 15.37 -6.45 3.23
CA ILE A 126 15.90 -7.34 4.29
C ILE A 126 17.00 -8.29 3.75
N GLU A 127 17.16 -8.40 2.43
CA GLU A 127 18.18 -9.23 1.76
C GLU A 127 19.44 -8.46 1.30
N LYS A 128 19.68 -7.23 1.78
CA LYS A 128 20.94 -6.49 1.53
C LYS A 128 21.86 -6.46 2.74
#